data_AF-A0A256IH18-F1
#
_entry.id   AF-A0A256IH18-F1
#
_cell.length_a   1.000
_cell.length_b   1.000
_cell.length_c   1.000
_cell.angle_alpha   90.00
_cell.angle_beta   90.00
_cell.angle_gamma   90.00
#
_symmetry.space_group_name_H-M   'P 1'
#
loop_
_entity.id
_entity.type
_entity.pdbx_description
1 polymer ?
#
loop_
_entity_poly.entity_id
_entity_poly.type
_entity_poly.pdbx_seq_one_letter_code
_entity_poly.pdbx_strand_id
1 'polypeptide(L)'
;MTDSTVSESPLESAAGAAEPHVTEAFKLLSDEIRLAILLSLWEVYDPQAENNAVSFSQLFDRIGIHDSGNFSYHLDKLVGHYVEKTDDGYRLRNSGLKIVRAVIAGSGLETRRLPPTEIPRSCYHCGAPVELSYEDERLYQICSECEGNIGPESAERTPEGTLIVYDDFNPAGLAHRTPEEVFVAGTIEYLQGVKLLIRGVCPECSGPIEESLHICDSHDAPAGELCPNCGTSVRGGWNEARVRYVCSVCKHSASYPAWVAVFDHPAVVTFYHEHGFDMTYDLDDPEVCGRLFERLKKDQTVVSRDPVRIRVTATCDGAELYLTLDGSLTVVDVGLDDLGTDRDSAMDASKRGTSDSSPDIPPSGRQESDDPVSLPDTDDCLQALRRSRWPDGPHCPNCDSMDTIKKGTTSKGAQRYKCHACDRKFNDLTGTLFADHQLSIPEMIHIAREMDTAEMTEISQQLDRSYKAVLEFAHEVRDSSTASSESTVLAAVKRSNLA
;
A
#
# COMPACT_ATOMS: atom_id res chain seq x y z
N MET A 1 36.43 -4.81 -58.47
CA MET A 1 35.77 -3.79 -57.64
C MET A 1 35.52 -4.44 -56.30
N THR A 2 36.31 -4.10 -55.29
CA THR A 2 36.12 -4.56 -53.92
C THR A 2 35.09 -3.64 -53.28
N ASP A 3 33.96 -4.20 -52.87
CA ASP A 3 32.92 -3.47 -52.17
C ASP A 3 33.37 -3.28 -50.72
N SER A 4 33.71 -2.06 -50.35
CA SER A 4 34.14 -1.69 -49.00
C SER A 4 32.96 -1.13 -48.24
N THR A 5 32.05 -2.01 -47.84
CA THR A 5 31.11 -1.72 -46.76
C THR A 5 31.92 -1.49 -45.49
N VAL A 6 32.22 -0.22 -45.21
CA VAL A 6 32.77 0.20 -43.91
C VAL A 6 31.70 -0.16 -42.90
N SER A 7 31.95 -1.21 -42.12
CA SER A 7 31.22 -1.43 -40.88
C SER A 7 31.48 -0.20 -40.02
N GLU A 8 30.47 0.66 -39.87
CA GLU A 8 30.48 1.65 -38.79
C GLU A 8 30.84 0.92 -37.50
N SER A 9 31.74 1.50 -36.71
CA SER A 9 32.07 0.91 -35.43
C SER A 9 30.85 0.99 -34.51
N PRO A 10 30.69 0.05 -33.56
CA PRO A 10 29.63 0.14 -32.55
C PRO A 10 29.65 1.48 -31.78
N LEU A 11 30.82 2.13 -31.71
CA LEU A 11 30.99 3.46 -31.13
C LEU A 11 30.38 4.57 -32.00
N GLU A 12 30.55 4.51 -33.31
CA GLU A 12 29.96 5.45 -34.27
C GLU A 12 28.44 5.25 -34.38
N SER A 13 27.95 4.01 -34.41
CA SER A 13 26.50 3.75 -34.39
C SER A 13 25.84 4.17 -33.07
N ALA A 14 26.53 4.04 -31.93
CA ALA A 14 26.04 4.56 -30.65
C ALA A 14 26.04 6.10 -30.60
N ALA A 15 27.09 6.75 -31.14
CA ALA A 15 27.17 8.21 -31.27
C ALA A 15 26.25 8.79 -32.37
N GLY A 16 25.76 7.95 -33.29
CA GLY A 16 24.70 8.31 -34.24
C GLY A 16 23.29 8.16 -33.64
N ALA A 17 23.09 7.21 -32.73
CA ALA A 17 21.83 7.01 -32.01
C ALA A 17 21.62 8.04 -30.88
N ALA A 18 22.68 8.43 -30.18
CA ALA A 18 22.67 9.57 -29.27
C ALA A 18 23.09 10.84 -30.03
N GLU A 19 22.11 11.66 -30.44
CA GLU A 19 22.37 12.90 -31.17
C GLU A 19 23.53 13.73 -30.54
N PRO A 20 24.33 14.47 -31.33
CA PRO A 20 25.52 15.18 -30.83
C PRO A 20 25.28 16.08 -29.60
N HIS A 21 24.05 16.59 -29.42
CA HIS A 21 23.66 17.38 -28.27
C HIS A 21 23.69 16.59 -26.94
N VAL A 22 23.44 15.26 -26.98
CA VAL A 22 23.45 14.36 -25.81
C VAL A 22 24.89 14.13 -25.33
N THR A 23 25.80 13.82 -26.24
CA THR A 23 27.22 13.61 -25.90
C THR A 23 27.86 14.86 -25.30
N GLU A 24 27.53 16.05 -25.81
CA GLU A 24 28.00 17.31 -25.23
C GLU A 24 27.36 17.60 -23.87
N ALA A 25 26.10 17.24 -23.64
CA ALA A 25 25.45 17.34 -22.32
C ALA A 25 26.13 16.47 -21.25
N PHE A 26 26.49 15.22 -21.58
CA PHE A 26 27.21 14.35 -20.65
C PHE A 26 28.64 14.86 -20.35
N LYS A 27 29.42 15.27 -21.36
CA LYS A 27 30.74 15.91 -21.15
C LYS A 27 30.67 17.19 -20.32
N LEU A 28 29.57 17.91 -20.44
CA LEU A 28 29.32 19.12 -19.69
C LEU A 28 29.04 18.80 -18.21
N LEU A 29 28.25 17.76 -17.92
CA LEU A 29 27.92 17.38 -16.54
C LEU A 29 28.97 16.50 -15.83
N SER A 30 29.87 15.82 -16.55
CA SER A 30 30.91 14.94 -15.99
C SER A 30 32.08 15.67 -15.31
N ASP A 31 31.86 16.90 -14.86
CA ASP A 31 32.89 17.85 -14.44
C ASP A 31 32.62 18.30 -13.00
N GLU A 32 33.59 18.06 -12.12
CA GLU A 32 33.40 18.23 -10.66
C GLU A 32 33.00 19.65 -10.27
N ILE A 33 33.55 20.67 -10.94
CA ILE A 33 33.24 22.07 -10.68
C ILE A 33 31.81 22.38 -11.13
N ARG A 34 31.37 21.88 -12.29
CA ARG A 34 30.00 22.09 -12.78
C ARG A 34 28.97 21.37 -11.93
N LEU A 35 29.26 20.15 -11.47
CA LEU A 35 28.40 19.46 -10.52
C LEU A 35 28.32 20.20 -9.18
N ALA A 36 29.46 20.67 -8.65
CA ALA A 36 29.49 21.49 -7.44
C ALA A 36 28.68 22.79 -7.58
N ILE A 37 28.74 23.48 -8.73
CA ILE A 37 27.88 24.65 -9.02
C ILE A 37 26.40 24.30 -8.91
N LEU A 38 25.96 23.20 -9.52
CA LEU A 38 24.56 22.79 -9.49
C LEU A 38 24.10 22.40 -8.07
N LEU A 39 24.96 21.72 -7.30
CA LEU A 39 24.69 21.35 -5.91
C LEU A 39 24.67 22.57 -4.97
N SER A 40 25.61 23.51 -5.09
CA SER A 40 25.60 24.75 -4.29
C SER A 40 24.42 25.67 -4.60
N LEU A 41 23.87 25.64 -5.82
CA LEU A 41 22.60 26.30 -6.14
C LEU A 41 21.38 25.56 -5.59
N TRP A 42 21.48 24.25 -5.37
CA TRP A 42 20.43 23.43 -4.76
C TRP A 42 20.38 23.55 -3.23
N GLU A 43 21.54 23.66 -2.55
CA GLU A 43 21.62 23.87 -1.09
C GLU A 43 20.87 25.11 -0.59
N VAL A 44 20.66 26.09 -1.47
CA VAL A 44 19.96 27.36 -1.21
C VAL A 44 18.62 27.46 -1.93
N TYR A 45 18.23 26.43 -2.67
CA TYR A 45 16.96 26.38 -3.37
C TYR A 45 15.82 26.10 -2.39
N ASP A 46 14.99 27.10 -2.14
CA ASP A 46 13.70 26.95 -1.45
C ASP A 46 12.58 26.97 -2.50
N PRO A 47 11.79 25.88 -2.66
CA PRO A 47 10.67 25.85 -3.60
C PRO A 47 9.54 26.85 -3.28
N GLN A 48 9.53 27.47 -2.10
CA GLN A 48 8.57 28.50 -1.68
C GLN A 48 9.13 29.93 -1.77
N ALA A 49 10.44 30.12 -2.01
CA ALA A 49 11.02 31.45 -2.12
C ALA A 49 10.64 32.13 -3.45
N GLU A 50 10.25 33.41 -3.37
CA GLU A 50 9.97 34.26 -4.55
C GLU A 50 11.19 34.38 -5.48
N ASN A 51 12.40 34.33 -4.90
CA ASN A 51 13.65 34.39 -5.65
C ASN A 51 14.70 33.43 -5.07
N ASN A 52 15.22 32.56 -5.94
CA ASN A 52 16.31 31.61 -5.66
C ASN A 52 17.62 32.00 -6.38
N ALA A 53 17.76 33.27 -6.78
CA ALA A 53 18.98 33.77 -7.40
C ALA A 53 20.08 34.01 -6.37
N VAL A 54 21.28 33.54 -6.68
CA VAL A 54 22.49 33.63 -5.85
C VAL A 54 23.52 34.47 -6.59
N SER A 55 24.12 35.46 -5.92
CA SER A 55 25.10 36.33 -6.59
C SER A 55 26.37 35.55 -6.97
N PHE A 56 27.12 36.06 -7.95
CA PHE A 56 28.40 35.44 -8.36
C PHE A 56 29.35 35.21 -7.18
N SER A 57 29.49 36.19 -6.29
CA SER A 57 30.39 36.09 -5.14
C SER A 57 29.89 35.04 -4.14
N GLN A 58 28.59 35.02 -3.83
CA GLN A 58 28.01 34.02 -2.93
C GLN A 58 28.20 32.59 -3.45
N LEU A 59 28.06 32.38 -4.76
CA LEU A 59 28.24 31.08 -5.40
C LEU A 59 29.73 30.69 -5.47
N PHE A 60 30.61 31.63 -5.78
CA PHE A 60 32.06 31.43 -5.80
C PHE A 60 32.61 31.07 -4.40
N ASP A 61 32.23 31.84 -3.37
CA ASP A 61 32.67 31.66 -1.99
C ASP A 61 32.23 30.29 -1.43
N ARG A 62 31.05 29.78 -1.84
CA ARG A 62 30.52 28.47 -1.42
C ARG A 62 31.33 27.28 -1.93
N ILE A 63 31.79 27.33 -3.18
CA ILE A 63 32.51 26.21 -3.78
C ILE A 63 33.99 26.17 -3.34
N GLY A 64 34.51 27.29 -2.81
CA GLY A 64 35.85 27.33 -2.21
C GLY A 64 37.00 27.26 -3.21
N ILE A 65 36.74 27.46 -4.51
CA ILE A 65 37.75 27.50 -5.57
C ILE A 65 38.55 28.80 -5.48
N HIS A 66 39.88 28.72 -5.61
CA HIS A 66 40.75 29.89 -5.55
C HIS A 66 40.92 30.64 -6.89
N ASP A 67 40.55 30.02 -8.02
CA ASP A 67 40.61 30.61 -9.37
C ASP A 67 39.22 31.03 -9.85
N SER A 68 38.96 32.35 -9.83
CA SER A 68 37.72 32.96 -10.31
C SER A 68 37.55 32.90 -11.83
N GLY A 69 38.65 32.85 -12.60
CA GLY A 69 38.62 32.71 -14.05
C GLY A 69 38.17 31.31 -14.45
N ASN A 70 38.69 30.29 -13.76
CA ASN A 70 38.23 28.91 -13.91
C ASN A 70 36.75 28.79 -13.53
N PHE A 71 36.35 29.24 -12.33
CA PHE A 71 34.94 29.19 -11.92
C PHE A 71 33.99 29.87 -12.92
N SER A 72 34.32 31.07 -13.43
CA SER A 72 33.49 31.74 -14.44
C SER A 72 33.34 30.89 -15.70
N TYR A 73 34.42 30.28 -16.19
CA TYR A 73 34.36 29.39 -17.35
C TYR A 73 33.41 28.20 -17.14
N HIS A 74 33.45 27.55 -15.97
CA HIS A 74 32.54 26.43 -15.67
C HIS A 74 31.08 26.88 -15.49
N LEU A 75 30.84 28.05 -14.87
CA LEU A 75 29.51 28.64 -14.72
C LEU A 75 28.90 29.03 -16.07
N ASP A 76 29.65 29.69 -16.94
CA ASP A 76 29.18 30.13 -18.26
C ASP A 76 28.81 28.94 -19.19
N LYS A 77 29.35 27.74 -18.95
CA LYS A 77 28.92 26.50 -19.63
C LYS A 77 27.54 26.02 -19.16
N LEU A 78 27.18 26.22 -17.91
CA LEU A 78 25.90 25.79 -17.34
C LEU A 78 24.76 26.77 -17.68
N VAL A 79 25.08 28.05 -17.84
CA VAL A 79 24.12 29.12 -18.15
C VAL A 79 23.41 28.88 -19.48
N GLY A 80 22.09 29.11 -19.48
CA GLY A 80 21.21 28.94 -20.64
C GLY A 80 20.41 27.63 -20.59
N HIS A 81 21.05 26.49 -20.27
CA HIS A 81 20.37 25.20 -20.21
C HIS A 81 20.08 24.73 -18.77
N TYR A 82 21.10 24.62 -17.92
CA TYR A 82 20.95 24.12 -16.54
C TYR A 82 20.79 25.25 -15.52
N VAL A 83 21.40 26.40 -15.79
CA VAL A 83 21.37 27.60 -14.94
C VAL A 83 20.77 28.78 -15.72
N GLU A 84 20.04 29.63 -15.02
CA GLU A 84 19.57 30.93 -15.51
C GLU A 84 20.35 32.04 -14.83
N LYS A 85 20.78 33.03 -15.60
CA LYS A 85 21.31 34.28 -15.09
C LYS A 85 20.18 35.32 -15.07
N THR A 86 19.99 35.97 -13.94
CA THR A 86 19.03 37.03 -13.65
C THR A 86 19.78 38.30 -13.22
N ASP A 87 19.05 39.39 -12.97
CA ASP A 87 19.65 40.63 -12.45
C ASP A 87 20.21 40.44 -11.03
N ASP A 88 19.59 39.57 -10.22
CA ASP A 88 20.02 39.28 -8.84
C ASP A 88 21.12 38.21 -8.74
N GLY A 89 21.41 37.47 -9.82
CA GLY A 89 22.43 36.42 -9.83
C GLY A 89 22.10 35.20 -10.68
N TYR A 90 22.32 34.02 -10.14
CA TYR A 90 22.24 32.73 -10.84
C TYR A 90 21.29 31.79 -10.10
N ARG A 91 20.42 31.08 -10.83
CA ARG A 91 19.47 30.09 -10.28
C ARG A 91 19.34 28.86 -11.16
N LEU A 92 18.91 27.73 -10.61
CA LEU A 92 18.67 26.51 -11.40
C LEU A 92 17.47 26.69 -12.35
N ARG A 93 17.64 26.22 -13.60
CA ARG A 93 16.53 25.95 -14.52
C ARG A 93 15.91 24.58 -14.20
N ASN A 94 14.72 24.31 -14.73
CA ASN A 94 14.08 23.00 -14.56
C ASN A 94 14.97 21.81 -15.02
N SER A 95 15.76 21.99 -16.09
CA SER A 95 16.75 20.98 -16.51
C SER A 95 17.84 20.74 -15.46
N GLY A 96 18.33 21.79 -14.80
CA GLY A 96 19.27 21.67 -13.68
C GLY A 96 18.64 20.98 -12.47
N LEU A 97 17.41 21.37 -12.11
CA LEU A 97 16.63 20.71 -11.05
C LEU A 97 16.40 19.22 -11.31
N LYS A 98 16.13 18.80 -12.56
CA LYS A 98 16.00 17.37 -12.90
C LYS A 98 17.27 16.59 -12.61
N ILE A 99 18.43 17.09 -13.05
CA ILE A 99 19.72 16.45 -12.79
C ILE A 99 20.02 16.37 -11.28
N VAL A 100 19.88 17.49 -10.56
CA VAL A 100 20.20 17.49 -9.13
C VAL A 100 19.23 16.61 -8.32
N ARG A 101 17.94 16.59 -8.67
CA ARG A 101 16.97 15.68 -8.01
C ARG A 101 17.31 14.21 -8.23
N ALA A 102 17.73 13.81 -9.42
CA ALA A 102 18.21 12.44 -9.67
C ALA A 102 19.46 12.11 -8.82
N VAL A 103 20.43 13.04 -8.76
CA VAL A 103 21.64 12.90 -7.92
C VAL A 103 21.29 12.75 -6.44
N ILE A 104 20.38 13.59 -5.92
CA ILE A 104 19.93 13.56 -4.52
C ILE A 104 19.03 12.34 -4.21
N ALA A 105 18.30 11.82 -5.20
CA ALA A 105 17.55 10.57 -5.07
C ALA A 105 18.46 9.34 -4.97
N GLY A 106 19.71 9.45 -5.45
CA GLY A 106 20.70 8.37 -5.53
C GLY A 106 20.55 7.48 -6.77
N SER A 107 19.56 7.73 -7.63
CA SER A 107 19.23 6.84 -8.75
C SER A 107 20.34 6.78 -9.80
N GLY A 108 20.71 5.56 -10.17
CA GLY A 108 21.85 5.23 -11.03
C GLY A 108 23.23 5.51 -10.42
N LEU A 109 23.31 5.86 -9.12
CA LEU A 109 24.54 6.36 -8.48
C LEU A 109 24.88 5.67 -7.14
N GLU A 110 23.88 5.30 -6.33
CA GLU A 110 24.09 4.72 -5.00
C GLU A 110 23.76 3.23 -4.93
N THR A 111 24.76 2.38 -4.67
CA THR A 111 24.55 0.96 -4.35
C THR A 111 24.06 0.78 -2.90
N ARG A 112 22.83 1.23 -2.60
CA ARG A 112 22.17 0.89 -1.31
C ARG A 112 21.70 -0.56 -1.30
N ARG A 113 21.66 -1.15 -0.11
CA ARG A 113 21.14 -2.49 0.15
C ARG A 113 20.32 -2.49 1.42
N LEU A 114 19.15 -3.12 1.40
CA LEU A 114 18.44 -3.59 2.59
C LEU A 114 18.57 -5.12 2.59
N PRO A 115 19.31 -5.73 3.54
CA PRO A 115 19.29 -7.18 3.67
C PRO A 115 17.87 -7.65 4.02
N PRO A 116 17.50 -8.92 3.78
CA PRO A 116 16.20 -9.46 4.19
C PRO A 116 15.88 -9.09 5.65
N THR A 117 14.79 -8.36 5.82
CA THR A 117 14.37 -7.76 7.09
C THR A 117 12.88 -8.00 7.26
N GLU A 118 12.51 -8.77 8.28
CA GLU A 118 11.12 -9.07 8.62
C GLU A 118 10.29 -7.78 8.85
N ILE A 119 9.08 -7.76 8.30
CA ILE A 119 8.05 -6.75 8.56
C ILE A 119 6.86 -7.42 9.25
N PRO A 120 6.01 -6.68 10.01
CA PRO A 120 4.89 -7.26 10.76
C PRO A 120 3.72 -7.68 9.84
N ARG A 121 3.97 -8.63 8.95
CA ARG A 121 3.06 -9.13 7.90
C ARG A 121 3.25 -10.62 7.70
N SER A 122 2.15 -11.31 7.40
CA SER A 122 2.13 -12.72 7.01
C SER A 122 1.90 -12.88 5.51
N CYS A 123 2.47 -13.93 4.93
CA CYS A 123 2.26 -14.28 3.54
C CYS A 123 0.80 -14.69 3.31
N TYR A 124 0.12 -14.07 2.34
CA TYR A 124 -1.29 -14.33 2.02
C TYR A 124 -1.55 -15.71 1.34
N HIS A 125 -0.50 -16.48 1.09
CA HIS A 125 -0.57 -17.88 0.65
C HIS A 125 -0.47 -18.86 1.81
N CYS A 126 0.62 -18.82 2.58
CA CYS A 126 0.96 -19.84 3.59
C CYS A 126 0.95 -19.35 5.05
N GLY A 127 0.80 -18.05 5.31
CA GLY A 127 0.81 -17.45 6.65
C GLY A 127 2.20 -17.19 7.25
N ALA A 128 3.27 -17.71 6.65
CA ALA A 128 4.65 -17.52 7.09
C ALA A 128 5.09 -16.03 7.10
N PRO A 129 6.16 -15.67 7.83
CA PRO A 129 6.68 -14.30 7.86
C PRO A 129 7.02 -13.74 6.48
N VAL A 130 6.97 -12.41 6.38
CA VAL A 130 7.34 -11.66 5.18
C VAL A 130 8.52 -10.74 5.49
N GLU A 131 9.51 -10.79 4.60
CA GLU A 131 10.71 -9.97 4.64
C GLU A 131 10.69 -8.95 3.51
N LEU A 132 11.28 -7.77 3.77
CA LEU A 132 11.71 -6.85 2.72
C LEU A 132 13.20 -7.02 2.45
N SER A 133 13.58 -6.99 1.18
CA SER A 133 14.96 -6.76 0.78
C SER A 133 15.02 -5.71 -0.34
N TYR A 134 16.17 -5.06 -0.48
CA TYR A 134 16.39 -4.06 -1.53
C TYR A 134 17.78 -4.24 -2.11
N GLU A 135 17.84 -4.35 -3.44
CA GLU A 135 19.08 -4.42 -4.23
C GLU A 135 18.79 -3.92 -5.65
N ASP A 136 19.75 -3.20 -6.24
CA ASP A 136 19.71 -2.74 -7.65
C ASP A 136 18.47 -1.89 -7.99
N GLU A 137 18.08 -0.98 -7.10
CA GLU A 137 16.90 -0.10 -7.22
C GLU A 137 15.56 -0.84 -7.33
N ARG A 138 15.54 -2.11 -6.89
CA ARG A 138 14.34 -2.95 -6.77
C ARG A 138 14.12 -3.28 -5.29
N LEU A 139 12.92 -2.97 -4.80
CA LEU A 139 12.44 -3.45 -3.50
C LEU A 139 11.68 -4.76 -3.72
N TYR A 140 11.93 -5.76 -2.89
CA TYR A 140 11.29 -7.07 -2.95
C TYR A 140 10.53 -7.33 -1.65
N GLN A 141 9.29 -7.80 -1.78
CA GLN A 141 8.55 -8.44 -0.69
C GLN A 141 8.68 -9.95 -0.86
N ILE A 142 9.28 -10.62 0.12
CA ILE A 142 9.67 -12.04 0.03
C ILE A 142 8.99 -12.81 1.16
N CYS A 143 8.45 -13.99 0.86
CA CYS A 143 8.07 -14.98 1.86
C CYS A 143 9.26 -15.90 2.17
N SER A 144 9.47 -16.22 3.44
CA SER A 144 10.59 -17.06 3.90
C SER A 144 10.38 -18.57 3.72
N GLU A 145 9.19 -19.04 3.30
CA GLU A 145 8.84 -20.47 3.28
C GLU A 145 8.26 -21.03 1.96
N CYS A 146 7.59 -20.22 1.11
CA CYS A 146 7.01 -20.69 -0.16
C CYS A 146 7.72 -20.08 -1.38
N GLU A 147 7.51 -20.65 -2.57
CA GLU A 147 8.16 -20.18 -3.81
C GLU A 147 7.73 -18.76 -4.26
N GLY A 148 6.59 -18.27 -3.75
CA GLY A 148 6.08 -16.92 -3.98
C GLY A 148 5.12 -16.80 -5.18
N ASN A 149 5.08 -15.63 -5.81
CA ASN A 149 4.29 -15.36 -7.03
C ASN A 149 5.15 -15.35 -8.30
N ILE A 150 6.43 -15.03 -8.16
CA ILE A 150 7.36 -14.76 -9.26
C ILE A 150 8.71 -15.33 -8.83
N GLY A 151 9.28 -16.26 -9.61
CA GLY A 151 10.55 -16.88 -9.30
C GLY A 151 11.69 -16.59 -10.29
N PRO A 152 12.84 -17.27 -10.13
CA PRO A 152 14.02 -17.05 -10.97
C PRO A 152 13.79 -17.33 -12.46
N GLU A 153 12.90 -18.28 -12.78
CA GLU A 153 12.54 -18.68 -14.15
C GLU A 153 11.50 -17.75 -14.83
N SER A 154 11.02 -16.72 -14.12
CA SER A 154 10.13 -15.69 -14.69
C SER A 154 10.88 -14.77 -15.67
N ALA A 155 10.13 -13.95 -16.40
CA ALA A 155 10.73 -12.89 -17.23
C ALA A 155 11.43 -11.82 -16.37
N GLU A 156 10.93 -11.62 -15.15
CA GLU A 156 11.33 -10.64 -14.14
C GLU A 156 12.55 -11.08 -13.30
N ARG A 157 12.93 -12.37 -13.38
CA ARG A 157 14.12 -13.01 -12.79
C ARG A 157 14.36 -12.67 -11.33
N THR A 158 13.33 -12.88 -10.52
CA THR A 158 13.30 -12.51 -9.11
C THR A 158 13.88 -13.59 -8.20
N PRO A 159 14.28 -13.25 -6.97
CA PRO A 159 14.57 -14.25 -5.93
C PRO A 159 13.38 -15.19 -5.69
N GLU A 160 13.68 -16.41 -5.24
CA GLU A 160 12.67 -17.34 -4.72
C GLU A 160 11.92 -16.69 -3.53
N GLY A 161 10.62 -17.00 -3.40
CA GLY A 161 9.75 -16.42 -2.38
C GLY A 161 9.22 -15.03 -2.69
N THR A 162 9.59 -14.41 -3.83
CA THR A 162 9.12 -13.07 -4.19
C THR A 162 7.59 -13.04 -4.38
N LEU A 163 6.92 -12.31 -3.50
CA LEU A 163 5.49 -12.00 -3.57
C LEU A 163 5.23 -10.81 -4.48
N ILE A 164 6.00 -9.73 -4.31
CA ILE A 164 5.88 -8.47 -5.07
C ILE A 164 7.28 -7.90 -5.32
N VAL A 165 7.48 -7.33 -6.50
CA VAL A 165 8.61 -6.44 -6.82
C VAL A 165 8.06 -5.03 -6.97
N TYR A 166 8.73 -4.07 -6.36
CA TYR A 166 8.56 -2.66 -6.61
C TYR A 166 9.81 -2.24 -7.40
N ASP A 167 9.71 -2.29 -8.73
CA ASP A 167 10.76 -1.86 -9.66
C ASP A 167 10.92 -0.33 -9.64
N ASP A 168 12.10 0.16 -10.03
CA ASP A 168 12.47 1.58 -10.10
C ASP A 168 12.31 2.37 -8.75
N PHE A 169 12.40 1.67 -7.60
CA PHE A 169 12.31 2.27 -6.27
C PHE A 169 13.60 3.02 -5.91
N ASN A 170 13.51 4.35 -5.86
CA ASN A 170 14.68 5.22 -5.70
C ASN A 170 15.39 5.02 -4.33
N PRO A 171 16.75 5.09 -4.24
CA PRO A 171 17.48 4.93 -2.97
C PRO A 171 17.07 5.90 -1.84
N ALA A 172 16.62 7.11 -2.17
CA ALA A 172 16.02 8.06 -1.22
C ALA A 172 14.70 7.56 -0.59
N GLY A 173 14.02 6.59 -1.20
CA GLY A 173 12.91 5.85 -0.61
C GLY A 173 13.27 5.15 0.70
N LEU A 174 14.54 4.76 0.88
CA LEU A 174 15.05 4.15 2.11
C LEU A 174 15.46 5.16 3.19
N ALA A 175 15.61 6.45 2.84
CA ALA A 175 16.17 7.44 3.76
C ALA A 175 15.18 7.79 4.88
N HIS A 176 15.64 7.73 6.14
CA HIS A 176 14.86 8.09 7.33
C HIS A 176 13.53 7.34 7.51
N ARG A 177 13.44 6.11 6.99
CA ARG A 177 12.29 5.21 7.15
C ARG A 177 12.68 3.92 7.86
N THR A 178 11.75 3.39 8.65
CA THR A 178 11.73 1.98 9.09
C THR A 178 11.40 1.05 7.90
N PRO A 179 11.68 -0.27 7.98
CA PRO A 179 11.30 -1.22 6.94
C PRO A 179 9.81 -1.18 6.59
N GLU A 180 8.93 -1.05 7.58
CA GLU A 180 7.49 -0.94 7.34
C GLU A 180 7.11 0.35 6.58
N GLU A 181 7.69 1.49 6.93
CA GLU A 181 7.50 2.74 6.17
C GLU A 181 8.08 2.67 4.74
N VAL A 182 9.13 1.87 4.52
CA VAL A 182 9.64 1.58 3.17
C VAL A 182 8.64 0.75 2.37
N PHE A 183 8.03 -0.28 2.95
CA PHE A 183 6.94 -1.04 2.31
C PHE A 183 5.75 -0.14 1.94
N VAL A 184 5.36 0.78 2.83
CA VAL A 184 4.30 1.75 2.56
C VAL A 184 4.67 2.66 1.38
N ALA A 185 5.89 3.22 1.37
CA ALA A 185 6.36 4.07 0.30
C ALA A 185 6.40 3.33 -1.06
N GLY A 186 6.98 2.13 -1.09
CA GLY A 186 7.05 1.29 -2.30
C GLY A 186 5.67 0.89 -2.81
N THR A 187 4.75 0.53 -1.91
CA THR A 187 3.36 0.19 -2.28
C THR A 187 2.63 1.38 -2.89
N ILE A 188 2.76 2.58 -2.32
CA ILE A 188 2.16 3.80 -2.89
C ILE A 188 2.75 4.07 -4.28
N GLU A 189 4.08 4.06 -4.44
CA GLU A 189 4.76 4.32 -5.71
C GLU A 189 4.35 3.32 -6.80
N TYR A 190 4.37 2.02 -6.49
CA TYR A 190 3.92 0.95 -7.37
C TYR A 190 2.47 1.12 -7.83
N LEU A 191 1.54 1.44 -6.92
CA LEU A 191 0.14 1.65 -7.28
C LEU A 191 -0.04 2.86 -8.20
N GLN A 192 0.74 3.93 -8.04
CA GLN A 192 0.70 5.08 -8.95
C GLN A 192 1.36 4.76 -10.31
N GLY A 193 2.48 4.04 -10.31
CA GLY A 193 3.15 3.57 -11.54
C GLY A 193 2.23 2.70 -12.39
N VAL A 194 1.62 1.68 -11.78
CA VAL A 194 0.59 0.83 -12.42
C VAL A 194 -0.56 1.67 -12.99
N LYS A 195 -1.04 2.68 -12.24
CA LYS A 195 -2.10 3.59 -12.70
C LYS A 195 -1.71 4.49 -13.88
N LEU A 196 -0.42 4.76 -14.10
CA LEU A 196 0.09 5.45 -15.29
C LEU A 196 0.19 4.49 -16.48
N LEU A 197 0.72 3.28 -16.27
CA LEU A 197 0.89 2.25 -17.29
C LEU A 197 -0.46 1.85 -17.92
N ILE A 198 -1.49 1.58 -17.09
CA ILE A 198 -2.87 1.29 -17.55
C ILE A 198 -3.48 2.45 -18.35
N ARG A 199 -3.03 3.69 -18.10
CA ARG A 199 -3.48 4.90 -18.82
C ARG A 199 -2.62 5.22 -20.05
N GLY A 200 -1.70 4.33 -20.44
CA GLY A 200 -0.85 4.51 -21.62
C GLY A 200 0.35 5.44 -21.42
N VAL A 201 0.69 5.81 -20.17
CA VAL A 201 1.73 6.79 -19.83
C VAL A 201 2.89 6.11 -19.10
N CYS A 202 4.10 6.29 -19.60
CA CYS A 202 5.31 5.79 -18.93
C CYS A 202 5.65 6.61 -17.67
N PRO A 203 5.89 5.99 -16.51
CA PRO A 203 6.32 6.71 -15.30
C PRO A 203 7.65 7.46 -15.51
N GLU A 204 8.63 6.82 -16.16
CA GLU A 204 9.99 7.34 -16.31
C GLU A 204 10.12 8.55 -17.25
N CYS A 205 9.44 8.52 -18.40
CA CYS A 205 9.62 9.52 -19.45
C CYS A 205 8.34 10.21 -19.93
N SER A 206 7.18 9.83 -19.38
CA SER A 206 5.85 10.26 -19.86
C SER A 206 5.55 9.92 -21.33
N GLY A 207 6.38 9.08 -21.96
CA GLY A 207 6.15 8.57 -23.32
C GLY A 207 5.00 7.56 -23.39
N PRO A 208 4.49 7.27 -24.60
CA PRO A 208 3.42 6.30 -24.79
C PRO A 208 3.87 4.88 -24.44
N ILE A 209 2.91 4.11 -23.92
CA ILE A 209 3.05 2.68 -23.62
C ILE A 209 2.36 1.85 -24.70
N GLU A 210 3.04 0.79 -25.14
CA GLU A 210 2.45 -0.31 -25.90
C GLU A 210 2.10 -1.44 -24.93
N GLU A 211 0.87 -1.93 -25.00
CA GLU A 211 0.36 -3.04 -24.18
C GLU A 211 0.26 -4.33 -25.01
N SER A 212 0.51 -5.47 -24.36
CA SER A 212 0.36 -6.79 -24.98
C SER A 212 -0.04 -7.83 -23.96
N LEU A 213 -0.98 -8.71 -24.34
CA LEU A 213 -1.44 -9.83 -23.53
C LEU A 213 -0.65 -11.09 -23.87
N HIS A 214 -0.09 -11.74 -22.86
CA HIS A 214 0.56 -13.05 -22.96
C HIS A 214 -0.22 -14.06 -22.13
N ILE A 215 -0.60 -15.20 -22.73
CA ILE A 215 -1.25 -16.31 -22.02
C ILE A 215 -0.33 -17.53 -22.06
N CYS A 216 0.05 -18.05 -20.90
CA CYS A 216 0.83 -19.28 -20.75
C CYS A 216 0.04 -20.47 -21.32
N ASP A 217 0.62 -21.23 -22.25
CA ASP A 217 -0.09 -22.30 -22.97
C ASP A 217 -0.38 -23.54 -22.12
N SER A 218 0.47 -23.82 -21.13
CA SER A 218 0.33 -24.95 -20.21
C SER A 218 0.62 -24.47 -18.80
N HIS A 219 -0.23 -23.59 -18.28
CA HIS A 219 -0.13 -23.16 -16.89
C HIS A 219 -0.59 -24.28 -15.97
N ASP A 220 0.32 -24.73 -15.12
CA ASP A 220 0.14 -25.78 -14.12
C ASP A 220 0.95 -25.33 -12.90
N ALA A 221 0.25 -24.90 -11.85
CA ALA A 221 0.81 -24.38 -10.61
C ALA A 221 -0.18 -24.63 -9.48
N PRO A 222 0.15 -25.48 -8.49
CA PRO A 222 -0.58 -25.52 -7.23
C PRO A 222 -0.49 -24.21 -6.44
N ALA A 223 -1.37 -24.03 -5.46
CA ALA A 223 -1.31 -22.88 -4.56
C ALA A 223 -0.01 -22.88 -3.73
N GLY A 224 0.86 -21.88 -3.95
CA GLY A 224 2.16 -21.75 -3.27
C GLY A 224 3.36 -22.32 -4.04
N GLU A 225 3.11 -22.92 -5.21
CA GLU A 225 4.12 -23.38 -6.17
C GLU A 225 4.08 -22.50 -7.43
N LEU A 226 5.19 -22.41 -8.15
CA LEU A 226 5.34 -21.65 -9.40
C LEU A 226 5.13 -22.53 -10.64
N CYS A 227 4.50 -21.97 -11.68
CA CYS A 227 4.35 -22.71 -12.93
C CYS A 227 5.71 -22.95 -13.61
N PRO A 228 6.10 -24.20 -13.94
CA PRO A 228 7.41 -24.49 -14.53
C PRO A 228 7.56 -23.96 -15.97
N ASN A 229 6.47 -23.55 -16.63
CA ASN A 229 6.50 -23.01 -17.99
C ASN A 229 6.62 -21.47 -18.04
N CYS A 230 6.29 -20.74 -16.97
CA CYS A 230 6.35 -19.27 -16.95
C CYS A 230 6.92 -18.64 -15.66
N GLY A 231 7.34 -19.46 -14.68
CA GLY A 231 7.98 -18.99 -13.45
C GLY A 231 7.09 -18.15 -12.54
N THR A 232 5.76 -18.26 -12.69
CA THR A 232 4.78 -17.40 -12.01
C THR A 232 3.58 -18.18 -11.46
N SER A 233 2.97 -17.63 -10.41
CA SER A 233 1.74 -18.09 -9.76
C SER A 233 1.06 -16.91 -9.05
N VAL A 234 -0.20 -17.06 -8.63
CA VAL A 234 -0.89 -16.21 -7.63
C VAL A 234 -1.79 -17.16 -6.81
N ARG A 235 -2.40 -16.65 -5.75
CA ARG A 235 -3.23 -17.36 -4.78
C ARG A 235 -4.15 -18.37 -5.46
N GLY A 236 -4.01 -19.66 -5.14
CA GLY A 236 -4.82 -20.72 -5.75
C GLY A 236 -4.26 -21.34 -7.05
N GLY A 237 -3.16 -20.83 -7.61
CA GLY A 237 -2.54 -21.36 -8.83
C GLY A 237 -2.83 -20.58 -10.11
N TRP A 238 -3.39 -19.37 -10.01
CA TRP A 238 -3.95 -18.63 -11.17
C TRP A 238 -3.05 -17.46 -11.58
N ASN A 239 -2.22 -17.61 -12.63
CA ASN A 239 -1.44 -16.50 -13.21
C ASN A 239 -1.13 -16.72 -14.71
N GLU A 240 -2.01 -17.44 -15.42
CA GLU A 240 -1.77 -17.86 -16.79
C GLU A 240 -1.80 -16.69 -17.78
N ALA A 241 -2.64 -15.68 -17.55
CA ALA A 241 -2.74 -14.48 -18.37
C ALA A 241 -2.04 -13.29 -17.72
N ARG A 242 -1.07 -12.71 -18.42
CA ARG A 242 -0.27 -11.55 -17.97
C ARG A 242 -0.24 -10.45 -19.03
N VAL A 243 -0.31 -9.21 -18.58
CA VAL A 243 -0.18 -8.01 -19.41
C VAL A 243 1.24 -7.48 -19.30
N ARG A 244 1.85 -7.23 -20.45
CA ARG A 244 3.15 -6.58 -20.57
C ARG A 244 2.96 -5.18 -21.14
N TYR A 245 3.53 -4.21 -20.42
CA TYR A 245 3.61 -2.81 -20.82
C TYR A 245 5.05 -2.50 -21.25
N VAL A 246 5.25 -1.81 -22.37
CA VAL A 246 6.57 -1.38 -22.85
C VAL A 246 6.49 0.06 -23.35
N CYS A 247 7.37 0.94 -22.87
CA CYS A 247 7.48 2.29 -23.42
C CYS A 247 8.24 2.29 -24.75
N SER A 248 7.64 2.82 -25.82
CA SER A 248 8.31 2.93 -27.13
C SER A 248 9.41 4.00 -27.20
N VAL A 249 9.56 4.81 -26.15
CA VAL A 249 10.61 5.85 -26.02
C VAL A 249 11.79 5.35 -25.18
N CYS A 250 11.61 5.14 -23.87
CA CYS A 250 12.71 4.79 -22.95
C CYS A 250 12.90 3.28 -22.74
N LYS A 251 12.00 2.42 -23.26
CA LYS A 251 11.99 0.96 -23.06
C LYS A 251 11.79 0.47 -21.62
N HIS A 252 11.42 1.34 -20.67
CA HIS A 252 10.86 0.90 -19.39
C HIS A 252 9.71 -0.09 -19.66
N SER A 253 9.70 -1.20 -18.91
CA SER A 253 8.77 -2.30 -19.14
C SER A 253 8.35 -2.96 -17.85
N ALA A 254 7.06 -3.27 -17.73
CA ALA A 254 6.49 -3.98 -16.58
C ALA A 254 5.60 -5.13 -17.05
N SER A 255 5.39 -6.11 -16.18
CA SER A 255 4.64 -7.35 -16.46
C SER A 255 3.83 -7.75 -15.23
N TYR A 256 2.51 -7.85 -15.40
CA TYR A 256 1.55 -8.05 -14.30
C TYR A 256 0.48 -9.08 -14.67
N PRO A 257 -0.19 -9.72 -13.70
CA PRO A 257 -1.40 -10.49 -13.96
C PRO A 257 -2.46 -9.66 -14.68
N ALA A 258 -3.28 -10.27 -15.53
CA ALA A 258 -4.31 -9.57 -16.31
C ALA A 258 -5.34 -8.84 -15.44
N TRP A 259 -5.63 -9.29 -14.22
CA TRP A 259 -6.50 -8.57 -13.28
C TRP A 259 -6.00 -7.15 -12.95
N VAL A 260 -4.70 -6.88 -13.06
CA VAL A 260 -4.13 -5.56 -12.76
C VAL A 260 -4.65 -4.49 -13.72
N ALA A 261 -4.96 -4.85 -14.97
CA ALA A 261 -5.55 -3.91 -15.95
C ALA A 261 -6.89 -3.31 -15.49
N VAL A 262 -7.65 -4.02 -14.64
CA VAL A 262 -8.91 -3.54 -14.05
C VAL A 262 -8.78 -3.10 -12.59
N PHE A 263 -7.57 -2.97 -12.05
CA PHE A 263 -7.36 -2.59 -10.65
C PHE A 263 -8.05 -1.28 -10.27
N ASP A 264 -7.96 -0.27 -11.15
CA ASP A 264 -8.52 1.08 -10.98
C ASP A 264 -9.86 1.28 -11.73
N HIS A 265 -10.51 0.18 -12.17
CA HIS A 265 -11.77 0.24 -12.91
C HIS A 265 -12.93 0.70 -11.98
N PRO A 266 -13.84 1.59 -12.40
CA PRO A 266 -14.87 2.15 -11.52
C PRO A 266 -15.69 1.12 -10.76
N ALA A 267 -16.12 0.02 -11.40
CA ALA A 267 -16.87 -1.04 -10.72
C ALA A 267 -16.06 -1.71 -9.59
N VAL A 268 -14.75 -1.89 -9.77
CA VAL A 268 -13.85 -2.48 -8.77
C VAL A 268 -13.61 -1.50 -7.62
N VAL A 269 -13.42 -0.21 -7.94
CA VAL A 269 -13.26 0.85 -6.93
C VAL A 269 -14.53 1.01 -6.09
N THR A 270 -15.70 1.08 -6.73
CA THR A 270 -17.00 1.14 -6.04
C THR A 270 -17.23 -0.10 -5.18
N PHE A 271 -17.00 -1.30 -5.71
CA PHE A 271 -17.18 -2.55 -4.97
C PHE A 271 -16.38 -2.59 -3.67
N TYR A 272 -15.07 -2.34 -3.70
CA TYR A 272 -14.28 -2.33 -2.46
C TYR A 272 -14.68 -1.18 -1.52
N HIS A 273 -14.99 0.00 -2.05
CA HIS A 273 -15.44 1.14 -1.23
C HIS A 273 -16.77 0.84 -0.52
N GLU A 274 -17.73 0.20 -1.18
CA GLU A 274 -19.02 -0.22 -0.59
C GLU A 274 -18.84 -1.28 0.50
N HIS A 275 -17.80 -2.12 0.40
CA HIS A 275 -17.37 -3.06 1.45
C HIS A 275 -16.38 -2.45 2.47
N GLY A 276 -16.38 -1.12 2.61
CA GLY A 276 -15.58 -0.42 3.62
C GLY A 276 -14.07 -0.56 3.42
N PHE A 277 -13.61 -0.67 2.17
CA PHE A 277 -12.20 -0.68 1.81
C PHE A 277 -11.86 0.37 0.74
N ASP A 278 -11.29 1.49 1.16
CA ASP A 278 -10.81 2.52 0.26
C ASP A 278 -9.41 2.17 -0.26
N MET A 279 -9.29 1.94 -1.57
CA MET A 279 -8.02 1.64 -2.26
C MET A 279 -7.25 2.91 -2.69
N THR A 280 -7.74 4.10 -2.37
CA THR A 280 -7.30 5.37 -2.94
C THR A 280 -6.86 6.40 -1.91
N TYR A 281 -7.39 6.34 -0.68
CA TYR A 281 -7.04 7.22 0.43
C TYR A 281 -6.45 6.44 1.61
N ASP A 282 -5.78 7.17 2.52
CA ASP A 282 -5.19 6.64 3.76
C ASP A 282 -4.16 5.51 3.63
N LEU A 283 -3.65 5.23 2.42
CA LEU A 283 -2.52 4.31 2.20
C LEU A 283 -1.21 4.78 2.86
N ASP A 284 -1.12 6.02 3.38
CA ASP A 284 -0.02 6.49 4.22
C ASP A 284 -0.03 5.89 5.63
N ASP A 285 -1.10 5.21 6.02
CA ASP A 285 -1.22 4.44 7.26
C ASP A 285 -0.72 2.99 7.06
N PRO A 286 0.32 2.54 7.80
CA PRO A 286 0.88 1.20 7.61
C PRO A 286 -0.13 0.06 7.80
N GLU A 287 -1.10 0.19 8.71
CA GLU A 287 -2.10 -0.86 8.88
C GLU A 287 -3.04 -0.94 7.69
N VAL A 288 -3.48 0.21 7.16
CA VAL A 288 -4.33 0.27 5.95
C VAL A 288 -3.57 -0.30 4.76
N CYS A 289 -2.33 0.15 4.55
CA CYS A 289 -1.48 -0.30 3.46
C CYS A 289 -1.20 -1.81 3.51
N GLY A 290 -0.91 -2.38 4.68
CA GLY A 290 -0.62 -3.81 4.79
C GLY A 290 -1.85 -4.71 4.66
N ARG A 291 -3.05 -4.23 5.00
CA ARG A 291 -4.32 -4.93 4.72
C ARG A 291 -4.71 -4.93 3.24
N LEU A 292 -4.03 -4.13 2.39
CA LEU A 292 -4.33 -4.02 0.96
C LEU A 292 -4.32 -5.38 0.27
N PHE A 293 -3.23 -6.14 0.36
CA PHE A 293 -3.11 -7.44 -0.32
C PHE A 293 -3.92 -8.56 0.36
N GLU A 294 -4.31 -8.39 1.63
CA GLU A 294 -5.23 -9.30 2.33
C GLU A 294 -6.68 -9.12 1.85
N ARG A 295 -7.10 -7.87 1.56
CA ARG A 295 -8.45 -7.53 1.09
C ARG A 295 -8.60 -7.57 -0.43
N LEU A 296 -7.54 -7.31 -1.20
CA LEU A 296 -7.49 -7.48 -2.65
C LEU A 296 -7.44 -8.96 -3.08
N LYS A 297 -8.40 -9.76 -2.62
CA LYS A 297 -8.60 -11.11 -3.14
C LYS A 297 -9.12 -11.00 -4.56
N LYS A 298 -8.24 -11.27 -5.52
CA LYS A 298 -8.53 -11.26 -6.95
C LYS A 298 -7.97 -12.51 -7.59
N ASP A 299 -8.86 -13.25 -8.21
CA ASP A 299 -8.54 -14.41 -9.03
C ASP A 299 -8.83 -14.08 -10.49
N GLN A 300 -8.20 -14.82 -11.41
CA GLN A 300 -8.43 -14.69 -12.83
C GLN A 300 -8.49 -16.07 -13.49
N THR A 301 -9.22 -16.18 -14.59
CA THR A 301 -9.30 -17.43 -15.36
C THR A 301 -9.52 -17.12 -16.84
N VAL A 302 -8.74 -17.76 -17.71
CA VAL A 302 -8.95 -17.75 -19.16
C VAL A 302 -10.16 -18.62 -19.50
N VAL A 303 -11.32 -17.98 -19.67
CA VAL A 303 -12.58 -18.64 -20.04
C VAL A 303 -12.59 -19.09 -21.50
N SER A 304 -11.91 -18.34 -22.38
CA SER A 304 -11.78 -18.66 -23.80
C SER A 304 -10.47 -18.11 -24.36
N ARG A 305 -9.90 -18.80 -25.35
CA ARG A 305 -8.75 -18.33 -26.14
C ARG A 305 -9.12 -17.80 -27.53
N ASP A 306 -10.27 -18.17 -28.07
CA ASP A 306 -10.77 -17.66 -29.36
C ASP A 306 -12.32 -17.54 -29.37
N PRO A 307 -12.88 -16.33 -29.27
CA PRO A 307 -12.19 -15.08 -28.95
C PRO A 307 -11.62 -15.13 -27.52
N VAL A 308 -10.52 -14.43 -27.26
CA VAL A 308 -9.93 -14.34 -25.92
C VAL A 308 -10.95 -13.76 -24.93
N ARG A 309 -11.17 -14.44 -23.80
CA ARG A 309 -11.97 -13.99 -22.67
C ARG A 309 -11.28 -14.37 -21.37
N ILE A 310 -11.00 -13.38 -20.52
CA ILE A 310 -10.44 -13.57 -19.18
C ILE A 310 -11.47 -13.06 -18.18
N ARG A 311 -11.99 -13.93 -17.32
CA ARG A 311 -12.80 -13.52 -16.17
C ARG A 311 -11.84 -13.13 -15.04
N VAL A 312 -12.04 -11.95 -14.48
CA VAL A 312 -11.40 -11.47 -13.25
C VAL A 312 -12.49 -11.44 -12.19
N THR A 313 -12.29 -12.16 -11.09
CA THR A 313 -13.21 -12.14 -9.93
C THR A 313 -12.53 -11.43 -8.78
N ALA A 314 -13.21 -10.44 -8.21
CA ALA A 314 -12.80 -9.71 -7.02
C ALA A 314 -13.75 -10.06 -5.87
N THR A 315 -13.21 -10.58 -4.77
CA THR A 315 -13.99 -11.04 -3.61
C THR A 315 -13.75 -10.12 -2.41
N CYS A 316 -14.81 -9.64 -1.76
CA CYS A 316 -14.73 -8.87 -0.52
C CYS A 316 -15.88 -9.25 0.40
N ASP A 317 -15.58 -9.56 1.66
CA ASP A 317 -16.54 -9.89 2.73
C ASP A 317 -17.65 -10.91 2.35
N GLY A 318 -17.36 -11.81 1.39
CA GLY A 318 -18.25 -12.87 0.91
C GLY A 318 -19.03 -12.54 -0.36
N ALA A 319 -19.03 -11.29 -0.80
CA ALA A 319 -19.56 -10.88 -2.11
C ALA A 319 -18.49 -11.04 -3.21
N GLU A 320 -18.93 -11.25 -4.45
CA GLU A 320 -18.06 -11.37 -5.62
C GLU A 320 -18.50 -10.44 -6.76
N LEU A 321 -17.55 -9.64 -7.26
CA LEU A 321 -17.67 -8.86 -8.48
C LEU A 321 -16.84 -9.55 -9.57
N TYR A 322 -17.44 -9.83 -10.72
CA TYR A 322 -16.68 -10.27 -11.89
C TYR A 322 -16.61 -9.20 -12.98
N LEU A 323 -15.51 -9.21 -13.72
CA LEU A 323 -15.31 -8.48 -14.96
C LEU A 323 -14.78 -9.45 -16.01
N THR A 324 -15.29 -9.38 -17.23
CA THR A 324 -14.73 -10.14 -18.36
C THR A 324 -13.95 -9.21 -19.26
N LEU A 325 -12.66 -9.52 -19.46
CA LEU A 325 -11.76 -8.85 -20.39
C LEU A 325 -11.71 -9.58 -21.72
N ASP A 326 -11.56 -8.85 -22.82
CA ASP A 326 -11.17 -9.42 -24.12
C ASP A 326 -9.65 -9.42 -24.34
N GLY A 327 -9.22 -9.86 -25.53
CA GLY A 327 -7.79 -9.92 -25.88
C GLY A 327 -7.11 -8.56 -26.03
N SER A 328 -7.87 -7.46 -26.02
CA SER A 328 -7.38 -6.08 -25.96
C SER A 328 -7.56 -5.45 -24.58
N LEU A 329 -7.78 -6.27 -23.54
CA LEU A 329 -7.95 -5.85 -22.13
C LEU A 329 -9.13 -4.87 -21.94
N THR A 330 -10.06 -4.84 -22.89
CA THR A 330 -11.29 -4.07 -22.75
C THR A 330 -12.27 -4.88 -21.93
N VAL A 331 -12.88 -4.24 -20.92
CA VAL A 331 -13.98 -4.81 -20.14
C VAL A 331 -15.21 -4.92 -21.04
N VAL A 332 -15.62 -6.15 -21.36
CA VAL A 332 -16.78 -6.44 -22.22
C VAL A 332 -18.02 -6.88 -21.44
N ASP A 333 -17.87 -7.23 -20.16
CA ASP A 333 -18.96 -7.65 -19.27
C ASP A 333 -18.59 -7.39 -17.80
N VAL A 334 -19.58 -7.07 -16.96
CA VAL A 334 -19.43 -6.81 -15.52
C VAL A 334 -20.70 -7.24 -14.79
N GLY A 335 -20.55 -7.97 -13.69
CA GLY A 335 -21.68 -8.35 -12.84
C GLY A 335 -21.27 -8.68 -11.41
N LEU A 336 -22.28 -8.79 -10.54
CA LEU A 336 -22.14 -9.27 -9.16
C LEU A 336 -22.70 -10.70 -9.12
N ASP A 337 -21.98 -11.60 -8.46
CA ASP A 337 -22.45 -12.95 -8.15
C ASP A 337 -22.93 -12.98 -6.69
N ASP A 338 -24.23 -12.78 -6.47
CA ASP A 338 -24.84 -12.91 -5.13
C ASP A 338 -24.92 -14.39 -4.72
N LEU A 339 -23.97 -14.86 -3.91
CA LEU A 339 -24.08 -16.13 -3.17
C LEU A 339 -25.11 -16.04 -2.03
N GLY A 340 -26.34 -15.62 -2.37
CA GLY A 340 -27.27 -15.03 -1.41
C GLY A 340 -28.77 -15.21 -1.64
N THR A 341 -29.26 -15.92 -2.67
CA THR A 341 -30.71 -16.21 -2.83
C THR A 341 -31.01 -17.44 -3.69
N ASP A 342 -30.61 -18.64 -3.25
CA ASP A 342 -31.09 -19.88 -3.90
C ASP A 342 -31.32 -21.05 -2.92
N ARG A 343 -32.24 -20.82 -1.98
CA ARG A 343 -32.81 -21.86 -1.08
C ARG A 343 -34.30 -21.65 -0.79
N ASP A 344 -35.11 -21.56 -1.86
CA ASP A 344 -36.57 -21.69 -1.71
C ASP A 344 -37.24 -22.22 -3.00
N SER A 345 -36.86 -23.42 -3.46
CA SER A 345 -37.59 -24.20 -4.48
C SER A 345 -37.19 -25.68 -4.57
N ALA A 346 -37.58 -26.52 -3.60
CA ALA A 346 -37.71 -27.97 -3.80
C ALA A 346 -38.65 -28.64 -2.75
N MET A 347 -39.73 -29.23 -3.25
CA MET A 347 -40.86 -29.78 -2.49
C MET A 347 -40.58 -31.04 -1.64
N ASP A 348 -41.16 -31.04 -0.43
CA ASP A 348 -42.04 -32.08 0.18
C ASP A 348 -41.98 -33.54 -0.35
N ALA A 349 -41.69 -34.50 0.56
CA ALA A 349 -42.20 -35.88 0.52
C ALA A 349 -42.14 -36.67 1.86
N SER A 350 -43.10 -36.44 2.76
CA SER A 350 -43.85 -37.45 3.55
C SER A 350 -43.22 -38.79 4.07
N LYS A 351 -43.20 -38.99 5.42
CA LYS A 351 -43.88 -40.07 6.24
C LYS A 351 -43.26 -40.22 7.66
N ARG A 352 -43.98 -39.94 8.75
CA ARG A 352 -44.93 -40.80 9.53
C ARG A 352 -44.35 -42.06 10.22
N GLY A 353 -44.37 -42.06 11.56
CA GLY A 353 -44.28 -43.22 12.46
C GLY A 353 -44.60 -42.80 13.91
N THR A 354 -45.39 -43.59 14.67
CA THR A 354 -46.07 -43.15 15.91
C THR A 354 -45.67 -43.92 17.17
N SER A 355 -45.44 -43.17 18.28
CA SER A 355 -45.76 -43.43 19.70
C SER A 355 -45.64 -44.85 20.33
N ASP A 356 -44.97 -44.94 21.49
CA ASP A 356 -45.59 -45.42 22.75
C ASP A 356 -44.81 -44.93 24.01
N SER A 357 -45.26 -45.32 25.22
CA SER A 357 -44.97 -44.72 26.54
C SER A 357 -44.08 -45.64 27.45
N SER A 358 -43.72 -45.38 28.72
CA SER A 358 -44.16 -44.39 29.73
C SER A 358 -42.99 -43.95 30.69
N PRO A 359 -43.01 -43.86 32.06
CA PRO A 359 -42.48 -42.64 32.70
C PRO A 359 -41.43 -42.77 33.85
N ASP A 360 -40.97 -41.60 34.34
CA ASP A 360 -40.40 -41.27 35.68
C ASP A 360 -39.03 -41.88 36.10
N ILE A 361 -38.07 -41.21 36.77
CA ILE A 361 -38.01 -39.92 37.51
C ILE A 361 -36.53 -39.39 37.52
N PRO A 362 -36.22 -38.10 37.83
CA PRO A 362 -34.98 -37.41 37.38
C PRO A 362 -33.75 -37.53 38.32
N PRO A 363 -32.60 -36.94 37.94
CA PRO A 363 -32.21 -35.71 38.65
C PRO A 363 -31.51 -34.61 37.81
N SER A 364 -31.73 -33.35 38.23
CA SER A 364 -30.82 -32.18 38.13
C SER A 364 -29.80 -32.11 36.97
N GLY A 365 -30.17 -31.42 35.89
CA GLY A 365 -29.24 -30.71 35.01
C GLY A 365 -29.47 -29.20 35.15
N ARG A 366 -28.40 -28.40 35.15
CA ARG A 366 -28.53 -26.92 35.13
C ARG A 366 -29.02 -26.51 33.74
N GLN A 367 -29.82 -25.45 33.66
CA GLN A 367 -30.02 -24.76 32.38
C GLN A 367 -28.71 -24.04 32.04
N GLU A 368 -27.94 -24.60 31.12
CA GLU A 368 -26.98 -23.82 30.34
C GLU A 368 -27.80 -23.06 29.30
N SER A 369 -27.85 -21.74 29.45
CA SER A 369 -28.51 -20.82 28.51
C SER A 369 -27.49 -20.43 27.45
N ASP A 370 -27.46 -21.18 26.35
CA ASP A 370 -26.73 -20.84 25.12
C ASP A 370 -27.41 -19.68 24.34
N ASP A 371 -27.78 -18.61 25.05
CA ASP A 371 -28.15 -17.34 24.42
C ASP A 371 -26.86 -16.52 24.21
N PRO A 372 -26.47 -16.19 22.96
CA PRO A 372 -25.29 -15.38 22.71
C PRO A 372 -25.47 -13.99 23.31
N VAL A 373 -24.42 -13.46 23.96
CA VAL A 373 -24.48 -12.14 24.59
C VAL A 373 -24.73 -11.08 23.52
N SER A 374 -25.86 -10.38 23.64
CA SER A 374 -26.19 -9.23 22.81
C SER A 374 -25.31 -8.05 23.19
N LEU A 375 -24.19 -7.90 22.47
CA LEU A 375 -23.30 -6.76 22.62
C LEU A 375 -23.96 -5.46 22.11
N PRO A 376 -23.67 -4.30 22.73
CA PRO A 376 -24.18 -3.02 22.29
C PRO A 376 -23.63 -2.62 20.91
N ASP A 377 -24.37 -1.79 20.17
CA ASP A 377 -23.93 -1.31 18.85
C ASP A 377 -22.61 -0.52 18.90
N THR A 378 -21.81 -0.64 17.84
CA THR A 378 -20.46 -0.05 17.78
C THR A 378 -20.48 1.47 17.64
N ASP A 379 -21.39 2.07 16.84
CA ASP A 379 -21.48 3.54 16.78
C ASP A 379 -22.01 4.10 18.09
N ASP A 380 -23.01 3.47 18.71
CA ASP A 380 -23.52 3.90 20.02
C ASP A 380 -22.42 3.90 21.10
N CYS A 381 -21.58 2.86 21.11
CA CYS A 381 -20.40 2.79 21.98
C CYS A 381 -19.41 3.94 21.74
N LEU A 382 -19.06 4.19 20.47
CA LEU A 382 -18.16 5.28 20.08
C LEU A 382 -18.76 6.66 20.32
N GLN A 383 -20.07 6.81 20.15
CA GLN A 383 -20.81 8.04 20.37
C GLN A 383 -20.91 8.36 21.87
N ALA A 384 -21.09 7.35 22.73
CA ALA A 384 -21.00 7.48 24.17
C ALA A 384 -19.59 7.89 24.62
N LEU A 385 -18.56 7.23 24.08
CA LEU A 385 -17.15 7.58 24.31
C LEU A 385 -16.86 9.04 23.93
N ARG A 386 -17.24 9.44 22.72
CA ARG A 386 -17.06 10.79 22.16
C ARG A 386 -17.75 11.85 23.02
N ARG A 387 -19.01 11.63 23.42
CA ARG A 387 -19.75 12.52 24.35
C ARG A 387 -19.10 12.65 25.71
N SER A 388 -18.53 11.55 26.25
CA SER A 388 -17.85 11.59 27.55
C SER A 388 -16.51 12.31 27.51
N ARG A 389 -15.77 12.22 26.40
CA ARG A 389 -14.47 12.88 26.24
C ARG A 389 -14.60 14.37 25.88
N TRP A 390 -15.62 14.69 25.09
CA TRP A 390 -15.74 15.97 24.37
C TRP A 390 -17.19 16.47 24.39
N PRO A 391 -17.69 16.94 25.55
CA PRO A 391 -19.08 17.41 25.68
C PRO A 391 -19.41 18.60 24.76
N ASP A 392 -18.43 19.48 24.51
CA ASP A 392 -18.58 20.71 23.71
C ASP A 392 -18.03 20.60 22.28
N GLY A 393 -17.54 19.42 21.86
CA GLY A 393 -16.91 19.17 20.56
C GLY A 393 -15.44 18.69 20.66
N PRO A 394 -14.86 18.12 19.59
CA PRO A 394 -13.59 17.40 19.65
C PRO A 394 -12.38 18.31 19.94
N HIS A 395 -11.71 18.08 21.07
CA HIS A 395 -10.44 18.70 21.44
C HIS A 395 -9.26 17.79 21.08
N CYS A 396 -8.19 18.35 20.51
CA CYS A 396 -6.98 17.59 20.18
C CYS A 396 -6.24 17.12 21.45
N PRO A 397 -6.06 15.79 21.68
CA PRO A 397 -5.38 15.29 22.89
C PRO A 397 -3.91 15.73 23.04
N ASN A 398 -3.29 16.24 21.97
CA ASN A 398 -1.89 16.69 21.97
C ASN A 398 -1.71 18.19 22.32
N CYS A 399 -2.73 19.03 22.14
CA CYS A 399 -2.60 20.49 22.27
C CYS A 399 -3.86 21.23 22.72
N ASP A 400 -4.93 20.50 23.07
CA ASP A 400 -6.23 20.97 23.55
C ASP A 400 -7.03 21.90 22.61
N SER A 401 -6.53 22.16 21.40
CA SER A 401 -7.23 22.96 20.40
C SER A 401 -8.50 22.25 19.88
N MET A 402 -9.59 23.01 19.78
CA MET A 402 -10.84 22.63 19.11
C MET A 402 -10.78 22.78 17.59
N ASP A 403 -9.76 23.44 17.04
CA ASP A 403 -9.60 23.67 15.60
C ASP A 403 -9.18 22.36 14.90
N THR A 404 -10.20 21.58 14.53
CA THR A 404 -10.06 20.20 14.06
C THR A 404 -11.03 19.90 12.92
N ILE A 405 -10.57 19.09 11.96
CA ILE A 405 -11.36 18.65 10.80
C ILE A 405 -11.53 17.13 10.82
N LYS A 406 -12.76 16.66 10.55
CA LYS A 406 -13.08 15.23 10.42
C LYS A 406 -12.39 14.61 9.20
N LYS A 407 -11.89 13.38 9.33
CA LYS A 407 -11.10 12.63 8.33
C LYS A 407 -11.53 11.16 8.22
N GLY A 408 -12.82 10.94 7.97
CA GLY A 408 -13.40 9.59 7.90
C GLY A 408 -13.35 8.86 9.24
N THR A 409 -13.51 7.54 9.20
CA THR A 409 -13.50 6.64 10.37
C THR A 409 -12.34 5.65 10.28
N THR A 410 -11.98 5.01 11.40
CA THR A 410 -11.11 3.82 11.40
C THR A 410 -11.90 2.58 10.97
N SER A 411 -11.21 1.46 10.75
CA SER A 411 -11.82 0.13 10.55
C SER A 411 -12.72 -0.32 11.71
N LYS A 412 -12.51 0.21 12.92
CA LYS A 412 -13.38 -0.01 14.09
C LYS A 412 -14.52 1.02 14.22
N GLY A 413 -14.78 1.84 13.19
CA GLY A 413 -15.81 2.89 13.19
C GLY A 413 -15.43 4.21 13.87
N ALA A 414 -14.30 4.30 14.58
CA ALA A 414 -13.93 5.49 15.34
C ALA A 414 -13.66 6.69 14.42
N GLN A 415 -14.29 7.84 14.68
CA GLN A 415 -14.09 9.06 13.92
C GLN A 415 -12.64 9.54 14.05
N ARG A 416 -11.99 9.76 12.91
CA ARG A 416 -10.65 10.37 12.81
C ARG A 416 -10.77 11.88 12.61
N TYR A 417 -9.80 12.61 13.13
CA TYR A 417 -9.67 14.07 13.08
C TYR A 417 -8.23 14.45 12.75
N LYS A 418 -8.03 15.61 12.12
CA LYS A 418 -6.74 16.31 12.05
C LYS A 418 -6.86 17.63 12.79
N CYS A 419 -5.91 17.95 13.68
CA CYS A 419 -5.85 19.25 14.32
C CYS A 419 -5.09 20.25 13.45
N HIS A 420 -5.63 21.44 13.21
CA HIS A 420 -4.95 22.49 12.45
C HIS A 420 -3.87 23.21 13.25
N ALA A 421 -3.98 23.26 14.59
CA ALA A 421 -3.02 23.97 15.44
C ALA A 421 -1.67 23.25 15.62
N CYS A 422 -1.64 21.92 15.58
CA CYS A 422 -0.41 21.12 15.76
C CYS A 422 -0.16 20.09 14.64
N ASP A 423 -0.98 20.11 13.59
CA ASP A 423 -1.00 19.21 12.42
C ASP A 423 -1.17 17.70 12.70
N ARG A 424 -1.21 17.27 13.97
CA ARG A 424 -1.35 15.86 14.35
C ARG A 424 -2.74 15.29 14.04
N LYS A 425 -2.77 14.05 13.56
CA LYS A 425 -3.98 13.20 13.46
C LYS A 425 -4.33 12.64 14.85
N PHE A 426 -5.62 12.44 15.13
CA PHE A 426 -6.13 11.70 16.30
C PHE A 426 -7.51 11.10 15.99
N ASN A 427 -8.04 10.23 16.85
CA ASN A 427 -9.37 9.63 16.72
C ASN A 427 -10.06 9.54 18.09
N ASP A 428 -11.32 9.06 18.12
CA ASP A 428 -12.11 8.94 19.36
C ASP A 428 -11.42 8.06 20.44
N LEU A 429 -10.51 7.14 20.06
CA LEU A 429 -9.80 6.20 20.94
C LEU A 429 -8.42 6.72 21.40
N THR A 430 -7.82 7.70 20.70
CA THR A 430 -6.44 8.15 20.92
C THR A 430 -6.23 8.58 22.38
N GLY A 431 -5.26 7.96 23.08
CA GLY A 431 -5.00 8.23 24.48
C GLY A 431 -6.14 7.77 25.39
N THR A 432 -6.62 6.54 25.20
CA THR A 432 -7.52 5.83 26.11
C THR A 432 -7.14 4.36 26.14
N LEU A 433 -7.52 3.67 27.22
CA LEU A 433 -7.51 2.20 27.35
C LEU A 433 -8.26 1.40 26.25
N PHE A 434 -8.95 2.06 25.29
CA PHE A 434 -9.60 1.37 24.16
C PHE A 434 -8.74 1.39 22.87
N ALA A 435 -7.57 2.01 22.90
CA ALA A 435 -6.61 1.96 21.81
C ALA A 435 -5.95 0.57 21.70
N ASP A 436 -5.45 0.24 20.52
CA ASP A 436 -4.43 -0.80 20.28
C ASP A 436 -4.71 -2.26 20.73
N HIS A 437 -5.94 -2.59 21.12
CA HIS A 437 -6.36 -3.97 21.41
C HIS A 437 -6.88 -4.75 20.20
N GLN A 438 -6.76 -6.08 20.24
CA GLN A 438 -7.42 -7.00 19.28
C GLN A 438 -8.93 -7.18 19.54
N LEU A 439 -9.42 -6.75 20.71
CA LEU A 439 -10.84 -6.70 21.04
C LEU A 439 -11.54 -5.54 20.31
N SER A 440 -12.80 -5.72 19.97
CA SER A 440 -13.69 -4.66 19.49
C SER A 440 -14.14 -3.74 20.63
N ILE A 441 -14.68 -2.57 20.28
CA ILE A 441 -15.18 -1.61 21.28
C ILE A 441 -16.33 -2.21 22.11
N PRO A 442 -17.35 -2.89 21.54
CA PRO A 442 -18.41 -3.52 22.33
C PRO A 442 -17.90 -4.60 23.29
N GLU A 443 -16.94 -5.44 22.86
CA GLU A 443 -16.34 -6.48 23.72
C GLU A 443 -15.59 -5.87 24.91
N MET A 444 -14.77 -4.84 24.67
CA MET A 444 -14.06 -4.13 25.75
C MET A 444 -15.04 -3.45 26.73
N ILE A 445 -16.14 -2.89 26.21
CA ILE A 445 -17.18 -2.29 27.04
C ILE A 445 -17.93 -3.34 27.86
N HIS A 446 -18.19 -4.53 27.30
CA HIS A 446 -18.79 -5.65 28.01
C HIS A 446 -17.88 -6.14 29.15
N ILE A 447 -16.59 -6.39 28.87
CA ILE A 447 -15.62 -6.78 29.90
C ILE A 447 -15.56 -5.71 30.99
N ALA A 448 -15.45 -4.43 30.61
CA ALA A 448 -15.41 -3.33 31.57
C ALA A 448 -16.67 -3.21 32.44
N ARG A 449 -17.83 -3.70 31.99
CA ARG A 449 -19.07 -3.75 32.79
C ARG A 449 -19.08 -4.97 33.72
N GLU A 450 -18.87 -6.17 33.17
CA GLU A 450 -19.10 -7.43 33.88
C GLU A 450 -17.92 -7.90 34.74
N MET A 451 -16.73 -7.32 34.59
CA MET A 451 -15.53 -7.71 35.35
C MET A 451 -15.60 -7.58 36.88
N ASP A 452 -16.63 -6.89 37.38
CA ASP A 452 -16.90 -6.68 38.82
C ASP A 452 -18.06 -7.57 39.33
N THR A 453 -18.78 -8.25 38.43
CA THR A 453 -20.03 -9.00 38.68
C THR A 453 -19.97 -10.46 38.26
N ALA A 454 -19.19 -10.81 37.23
CA ALA A 454 -19.05 -12.14 36.66
C ALA A 454 -17.59 -12.66 36.74
N GLU A 455 -17.42 -13.98 36.63
CA GLU A 455 -16.09 -14.61 36.60
C GLU A 455 -15.43 -14.41 35.23
N MET A 456 -14.11 -14.22 35.19
CA MET A 456 -13.36 -13.98 33.94
C MET A 456 -13.51 -15.14 32.93
N THR A 457 -13.72 -16.37 33.42
CA THR A 457 -14.00 -17.54 32.59
C THR A 457 -15.36 -17.47 31.91
N GLU A 458 -16.36 -16.90 32.58
CA GLU A 458 -17.71 -16.73 32.05
C GLU A 458 -17.72 -15.65 30.96
N ILE A 459 -17.07 -14.50 31.21
CA ILE A 459 -16.89 -13.44 30.20
C ILE A 459 -16.11 -13.95 28.98
N SER A 460 -15.08 -14.77 29.19
CA SER A 460 -14.30 -15.42 28.12
C SER A 460 -15.15 -16.35 27.25
N GLN A 461 -16.07 -17.12 27.85
CA GLN A 461 -17.01 -17.98 27.12
C GLN A 461 -18.08 -17.15 26.38
N GLN A 462 -18.67 -16.15 27.05
CA GLN A 462 -19.70 -15.27 26.48
C GLN A 462 -19.26 -14.52 25.21
N LEU A 463 -17.98 -14.15 25.13
CA LEU A 463 -17.41 -13.40 24.01
C LEU A 463 -16.72 -14.27 22.95
N ASP A 464 -16.64 -15.59 23.13
CA ASP A 464 -15.79 -16.50 22.35
C ASP A 464 -14.33 -15.99 22.21
N ARG A 465 -13.76 -15.51 23.32
CA ARG A 465 -12.39 -14.96 23.38
C ARG A 465 -11.52 -15.75 24.36
N SER A 466 -10.23 -15.82 24.06
CA SER A 466 -9.28 -16.48 24.97
C SER A 466 -9.30 -15.83 26.36
N TYR A 467 -9.30 -16.66 27.40
CA TYR A 467 -9.26 -16.22 28.79
C TYR A 467 -8.12 -15.23 29.06
N LYS A 468 -6.97 -15.43 28.41
CA LYS A 468 -5.82 -14.53 28.50
C LYS A 468 -6.16 -13.11 28.05
N ALA A 469 -6.77 -12.94 26.87
CA ALA A 469 -7.11 -11.62 26.33
C ALA A 469 -8.14 -10.87 27.18
N VAL A 470 -9.13 -11.58 27.74
CA VAL A 470 -10.11 -11.00 28.68
C VAL A 470 -9.44 -10.59 29.99
N LEU A 471 -8.55 -11.43 30.54
CA LEU A 471 -7.84 -11.16 31.78
C LEU A 471 -6.84 -10.00 31.67
N GLU A 472 -6.10 -9.92 30.56
CA GLU A 472 -5.15 -8.82 30.29
C GLU A 472 -5.89 -7.47 30.27
N PHE A 473 -6.95 -7.36 29.47
CA PHE A 473 -7.77 -6.14 29.43
C PHE A 473 -8.43 -5.83 30.79
N ALA A 474 -8.93 -6.83 31.52
CA ALA A 474 -9.51 -6.64 32.84
C ALA A 474 -8.49 -6.14 33.89
N HIS A 475 -7.20 -6.44 33.75
CA HIS A 475 -6.15 -5.84 34.59
C HIS A 475 -5.90 -4.39 34.22
N GLU A 476 -5.82 -4.06 32.93
CA GLU A 476 -5.62 -2.69 32.45
C GLU A 476 -6.77 -1.75 32.87
N VAL A 477 -8.01 -2.24 32.90
CA VAL A 477 -9.16 -1.49 33.43
C VAL A 477 -9.07 -1.25 34.95
N ARG A 478 -8.49 -2.19 35.72
CA ARG A 478 -8.26 -2.03 37.17
C ARG A 478 -7.15 -1.02 37.45
N ASP A 479 -6.08 -1.03 36.67
CA ASP A 479 -4.95 -0.12 36.84
C ASP A 479 -5.31 1.33 36.42
N SER A 480 -5.98 1.50 35.27
CA SER A 480 -6.46 2.80 34.77
C SER A 480 -7.55 3.45 35.64
N SER A 481 -8.28 2.65 36.45
CA SER A 481 -9.25 3.17 37.43
C SER A 481 -8.65 4.09 38.50
N THR A 482 -7.32 4.19 38.59
CA THR A 482 -6.60 5.14 39.46
C THR A 482 -6.32 6.51 38.81
N ALA A 483 -6.54 6.67 37.50
CA ALA A 483 -6.24 7.90 36.75
C ALA A 483 -7.50 8.75 36.47
N SER A 484 -7.43 10.05 36.81
CA SER A 484 -8.59 10.97 36.83
C SER A 484 -9.36 11.11 35.50
N SER A 485 -8.64 11.20 34.38
CA SER A 485 -9.25 11.38 33.05
C SER A 485 -9.90 10.10 32.52
N GLU A 486 -9.26 8.95 32.73
CA GLU A 486 -9.75 7.65 32.23
C GLU A 486 -10.88 7.10 33.09
N SER A 487 -10.82 7.30 34.41
CA SER A 487 -11.91 6.99 35.34
C SER A 487 -13.24 7.64 34.94
N THR A 488 -13.21 8.87 34.43
CA THR A 488 -14.41 9.58 33.96
C THR A 488 -15.03 8.90 32.73
N VAL A 489 -14.20 8.53 31.75
CA VAL A 489 -14.63 7.87 30.51
C VAL A 489 -15.16 6.46 30.80
N LEU A 490 -14.43 5.69 31.62
CA LEU A 490 -14.84 4.35 32.07
C LEU A 490 -16.17 4.41 32.85
N ALA A 491 -16.34 5.39 33.74
CA ALA A 491 -17.59 5.57 34.48
C ALA A 491 -18.77 5.98 33.61
N ALA A 492 -18.56 6.76 32.53
CA ALA A 492 -19.60 7.06 31.56
C ALA A 492 -20.00 5.79 30.78
N VAL A 493 -19.02 5.04 30.29
CA VAL A 493 -19.19 3.77 29.56
C VAL A 493 -19.92 2.70 30.39
N LYS A 494 -19.59 2.56 31.69
CA LYS A 494 -20.32 1.67 32.62
C LYS A 494 -21.75 2.15 32.93
N ARG A 495 -22.09 3.44 32.75
CA ARG A 495 -23.41 4.02 33.06
C ARG A 495 -24.34 4.18 31.86
N SER A 496 -23.83 4.14 30.64
CA SER A 496 -24.65 4.23 29.44
C SER A 496 -25.50 2.96 29.30
N ASN A 497 -26.82 3.07 29.46
CA ASN A 497 -27.78 2.03 29.08
C ASN A 497 -27.82 1.91 27.54
N LEU A 498 -26.75 1.31 26.99
CA LEU A 498 -26.71 0.78 25.64
C LEU A 498 -27.35 -0.60 25.73
N ALA A 499 -28.55 -0.72 25.17
CA ALA A 499 -29.46 -1.85 25.27
C ALA A 499 -29.95 -2.25 23.88
#